data_AF-A0A428JWI4-F1
#
_entry.id   AF-A0A428JWI4-F1
#
_cell.length_a   1.000
_cell.length_b   1.000
_cell.length_c   1.000
_cell.angle_alpha   90.00
_cell.angle_beta   90.00
_cell.angle_gamma   90.00
#
_symmetry.space_group_name_H-M   'P 1'
#
loop_
_entity.id
_entity.type
_entity.pdbx_description
1 polymer ?
#
loop_
_entity_poly.entity_id
_entity_poly.type
_entity_poly.pdbx_seq_one_letter_code
_entity_poly.pdbx_strand_id
1 'polypeptide(L)' 'MPKELCKCGQFIDLGAIPNPGEWLLISDVEYDRYTGTVDAETLYTDMKSMLLCPHCGRLLVYWQGFGSEYTTYRPEE' A
#
# COMPACT_ATOMS: atom_id res chain seq x y z
N MET A 1 1.21 -15.64 10.62
CA MET A 1 1.42 -14.98 9.32
C MET A 1 0.53 -13.75 9.29
N PRO A 2 1.08 -12.55 9.06
CA PRO A 2 0.30 -11.33 8.99
C PRO A 2 -0.70 -11.42 7.83
N LYS A 3 -1.93 -10.97 8.07
CA LYS A 3 -3.03 -11.00 7.11
C LYS A 3 -3.94 -9.82 7.36
N GLU A 4 -4.54 -9.32 6.29
CA GLU A 4 -5.52 -8.22 6.35
C GLU A 4 -6.88 -8.71 5.85
N LEU A 5 -7.97 -8.30 6.51
CA LEU A 5 -9.32 -8.70 6.08
C LEU A 5 -9.89 -7.67 5.11
N CYS A 6 -10.14 -8.07 3.86
CA CYS A 6 -10.80 -7.21 2.89
C CYS A 6 -12.32 -7.15 3.16
N LYS A 7 -12.96 -6.03 2.79
CA LYS A 7 -14.43 -5.87 2.80
C LYS A 7 -15.20 -6.93 1.94
N CYS A 8 -14.53 -7.70 1.10
CA CYS A 8 -15.16 -8.83 0.38
C CYS A 8 -15.21 -10.13 1.22
N GLY A 9 -14.68 -10.12 2.44
CA GLY A 9 -14.62 -11.27 3.34
C GLY A 9 -13.40 -12.18 3.15
N GLN A 10 -12.56 -11.92 2.14
CA GLN A 10 -11.32 -12.66 1.90
C GLN A 10 -10.13 -12.01 2.61
N PHE A 11 -9.18 -12.84 3.04
CA PHE A 11 -7.90 -12.37 3.59
C PHE A 11 -6.91 -12.07 2.48
N ILE A 12 -6.15 -10.99 2.66
CA ILE A 12 -4.94 -10.67 1.89
C ILE A 12 -3.76 -11.20 2.68
N ASP A 13 -2.99 -12.11 2.08
CA ASP A 13 -1.76 -12.64 2.68
C ASP A 13 -0.63 -11.61 2.56
N LEU A 14 0.05 -11.34 3.67
CA LEU A 14 1.17 -10.40 3.76
C LEU A 14 2.50 -11.09 4.11
N GLY A 15 2.54 -12.43 4.05
CA GLY A 15 3.72 -13.21 4.47
C GLY A 15 4.83 -13.33 3.44
N ALA A 16 4.57 -13.02 2.17
CA ALA A 16 5.56 -13.14 1.10
C ALA A 16 6.53 -11.94 1.08
N ILE A 17 7.79 -12.18 0.70
CA ILE A 17 8.81 -11.15 0.53
C ILE A 17 9.50 -11.38 -0.83
N PRO A 18 9.38 -10.45 -1.80
CA PRO A 18 8.50 -9.27 -1.78
C PRO A 18 7.02 -9.67 -1.75
N ASN A 19 6.19 -8.84 -1.14
CA ASN A 19 4.76 -9.10 -1.03
C ASN A 19 4.05 -8.71 -2.33
N PRO A 20 3.47 -9.67 -3.10
CA PRO A 20 2.85 -9.37 -4.39
C PRO A 20 1.56 -8.55 -4.26
N GLY A 21 0.92 -8.57 -3.09
CA GLY A 21 -0.31 -7.83 -2.81
C GLY A 21 -0.06 -6.44 -2.21
N GLU A 22 1.18 -6.08 -1.89
CA GLU A 22 1.52 -4.77 -1.31
C GLU A 22 2.33 -3.93 -2.29
N TRP A 23 1.85 -2.73 -2.54
CA TRP A 23 2.53 -1.72 -3.33
C TRP A 23 2.84 -0.51 -2.46
N LEU A 24 3.91 0.19 -2.83
CA LEU A 24 4.27 1.48 -2.25
C LEU A 24 3.78 2.60 -3.17
N LEU A 25 3.14 3.61 -2.59
CA LEU A 25 2.69 4.80 -3.31
C LEU A 25 3.29 6.06 -2.69
N ILE A 26 3.41 7.09 -3.49
CA ILE A 26 3.80 8.43 -3.07
C ILE A 26 3.06 9.42 -3.95
N SER A 27 2.62 10.56 -3.40
CA SER A 27 2.05 11.61 -4.23
C SER A 27 3.11 12.22 -5.12
N ASP A 28 2.71 12.74 -6.28
CA ASP A 28 3.58 13.51 -7.16
C ASP A 28 4.19 14.72 -6.44
N VAL A 29 3.39 15.47 -5.68
CA VAL A 29 3.85 16.64 -4.91
C VAL A 29 4.88 16.28 -3.84
N GLU A 30 4.79 15.10 -3.22
CA GLU A 30 5.81 14.62 -2.28
C GLU A 30 7.05 14.11 -3.01
N TYR A 31 6.87 13.37 -4.11
CA TYR A 31 7.96 12.83 -4.90
C TYR A 31 8.81 13.93 -5.57
N ASP A 32 8.18 15.02 -6.01
CA ASP A 32 8.86 16.16 -6.63
C ASP A 32 9.84 16.88 -5.68
N ARG A 33 9.77 16.60 -4.37
CA ARG A 33 10.73 17.13 -3.39
C ARG A 33 12.10 16.47 -3.50
N TYR A 34 12.18 15.28 -4.09
CA TYR A 34 13.45 14.59 -4.30
C TYR A 34 14.11 15.05 -5.60
N THR A 35 15.42 15.30 -5.55
CA THR A 35 16.20 15.69 -6.72
C THR A 35 17.58 15.05 -6.66
N GLY A 36 18.18 14.78 -7.82
CA GLY A 36 19.52 14.20 -7.91
C GLY A 36 19.60 12.77 -7.38
N THR A 37 20.68 12.45 -6.65
CA THR A 37 20.86 11.15 -6.01
C THR A 37 20.05 11.10 -4.72
N VAL A 38 19.09 10.19 -4.66
CA VAL A 38 18.17 10.02 -3.53
C VAL A 38 18.59 8.80 -2.73
N ASP A 39 18.61 8.94 -1.40
CA ASP A 39 18.71 7.80 -0.51
C ASP A 39 17.42 6.96 -0.54
N ALA A 40 17.56 5.68 -0.89
CA ALA A 40 16.42 4.79 -1.08
C ALA A 40 15.66 4.53 0.22
N GLU A 41 16.33 4.49 1.38
CA GLU A 41 15.66 4.27 2.67
C GLU A 41 14.81 5.48 3.08
N THR A 42 15.32 6.69 2.83
CA THR A 42 14.56 7.93 3.01
C THR A 42 13.30 7.94 2.13
N LEU A 43 13.45 7.66 0.83
CA LEU A 43 12.30 7.61 -0.09
C LEU A 43 11.27 6.56 0.33
N TYR A 44 11.74 5.36 0.73
CA TYR A 44 10.88 4.28 1.20
C TYR A 44 10.06 4.68 2.44
N THR A 45 10.68 5.41 3.38
CA THR A 45 10.02 5.85 4.62
C THR A 45 8.88 6.83 4.37
N ASP A 46 8.98 7.63 3.31
CA ASP A 46 7.96 8.62 2.96
C ASP A 46 6.79 8.02 2.16
N MET A 47 7.02 6.90 1.46
CA MET A 47 5.98 6.15 0.76
C MET A 47 4.92 5.57 1.72
N LYS A 48 3.71 5.35 1.19
CA LYS A 48 2.59 4.73 1.90
C LYS A 48 2.34 3.32 1.36
N SER A 49 2.01 2.40 2.25
CA SER A 49 1.59 1.05 1.84
C SER A 49 0.15 1.05 1.31
N MET A 50 -0.05 0.32 0.23
CA MET A 50 -1.36 -0.01 -0.32
C MET A 50 -1.45 -1.49 -0.58
N LEU A 51 -2.55 -2.10 -0.18
CA LEU A 51 -2.84 -3.50 -0.44
C LEU A 51 -3.85 -3.63 -1.57
N LEU A 52 -3.57 -4.50 -2.54
CA LEU A 52 -4.50 -4.93 -3.56
C LEU A 52 -5.11 -6.27 -3.15
N CYS A 53 -6.44 -6.32 -3.02
CA CYS A 53 -7.13 -7.58 -2.82
C CYS A 53 -7.15 -8.40 -4.12
N PRO A 54 -6.52 -9.59 -4.17
CA PRO A 54 -6.46 -10.39 -5.38
C PRO A 54 -7.83 -10.97 -5.78
N HIS A 55 -8.79 -11.01 -4.85
CA HIS A 55 -10.12 -11.59 -5.09
C HIS A 55 -11.12 -10.62 -5.69
N CYS A 56 -11.11 -9.35 -5.27
CA CYS A 56 -12.12 -8.36 -5.68
C CYS A 56 -11.53 -7.08 -6.28
N GLY A 57 -10.20 -6.98 -6.41
CA GLY A 57 -9.53 -5.81 -6.97
C GLY A 57 -9.58 -4.56 -6.09
N ARG A 58 -10.15 -4.64 -4.88
CA ARG A 58 -10.24 -3.50 -3.96
C ARG A 58 -8.85 -3.10 -3.46
N LEU A 59 -8.57 -1.81 -3.46
CA LEU A 59 -7.38 -1.21 -2.86
C LEU A 59 -7.67 -0.81 -1.41
N LEU A 60 -6.74 -1.09 -0.50
CA LEU A 60 -6.72 -0.60 0.87
C LEU A 60 -5.49 0.28 1.02
N VAL A 61 -5.67 1.58 1.25
CA VAL A 61 -4.58 2.55 1.33
C VAL A 61 -4.36 3.00 2.76
N TYR A 62 -3.14 2.78 3.27
CA TYR A 62 -2.72 3.12 4.64
C TYR A 62 -1.98 4.46 4.65
N TRP A 63 -2.73 5.55 4.62
CA TRP A 63 -2.16 6.91 4.60
C TRP A 63 -1.28 7.23 5.82
N GLN A 64 -1.54 6.58 6.95
CA GLN A 64 -0.85 6.76 8.22
C GLN A 64 -0.12 5.49 8.68
N GLY A 65 0.26 4.62 7.72
CA GLY A 65 0.93 3.36 7.99
C GLY A 65 0.03 2.26 8.56
N PHE A 66 0.60 1.06 8.72
CA PHE A 66 -0.11 -0.09 9.30
C PHE A 66 -0.49 0.15 10.76
N GLY A 67 -1.65 -0.37 11.17
CA GLY A 67 -2.20 -0.19 12.52
C GLY A 67 -3.13 1.02 12.66
N SER A 68 -3.09 1.94 11.70
CA SER A 68 -4.04 3.04 11.54
C SER A 68 -5.22 2.63 10.65
N GLU A 69 -6.29 3.42 10.63
CA GLU A 69 -7.39 3.21 9.68
C GLU A 69 -6.92 3.38 8.22
N TYR A 70 -7.50 2.59 7.32
CA TYR A 70 -7.24 2.65 5.88
C TYR A 70 -8.46 3.15 5.10
N THR A 71 -8.20 3.73 3.92
CA THR A 71 -9.27 4.04 2.95
C THR A 71 -9.42 2.91 1.94
N THR A 72 -10.66 2.58 1.55
CA THR A 72 -10.94 1.52 0.58
C THR A 72 -11.44 2.06 -0.75
N TYR A 73 -10.84 1.62 -1.86
CA TYR A 73 -11.27 1.95 -3.23
C TYR A 73 -11.67 0.68 -3.99
N ARG A 74 -12.84 0.71 -4.64
CA ARG A 74 -13.37 -0.40 -5.44
C ARG A 74 -13.16 -0.08 -6.94
N PRO A 75 -12.88 -1.07 -7.79
CA PRO A 75 -12.96 -0.90 -9.25
C PRO A 75 -14.33 -0.37 -9.69
N GLU A 76 -14.35 0.53 -10.66
CA GLU A 76 -15.60 0.95 -11.31
C GLU A 76 -16.22 -0.20 -12.11
N GLU A 77 -17.55 -0.16 -12.31
CA GLU A 77 -18.33 -1.18 -13.03
C GLU A 77 -18.24 -1.04 -14.55
#